data_AF-A0A318XFU4-F1
#
_entry.id   AF-A0A318XFU4-F1
#
_cell.length_a   1.000
_cell.length_b   1.000
_cell.length_c   1.000
_cell.angle_alpha   90.00
_cell.angle_beta   90.00
_cell.angle_gamma   90.00
#
_symmetry.space_group_name_H-M   'P 1'
#
loop_
_entity.id
_entity.type
_entity.pdbx_description
1 polymer ?
#
loop_
_entity_poly.entity_id
_entity_poly.type
_entity_poly.pdbx_seq_one_letter_code
_entity_poly.pdbx_strand_id
1 'polypeptide(L)'
;MKAFLFGIAAFIFSMLVWLFCHDYNLNHIYYMQLRTAAEEASIAAAVFTDPLEEKEGRIVFNSEEGHKAIRAMLETMLKTDSDLNPLEGSYWQDKIKYTAYFFDDSNTVYPKAFTDPETGYKFEVKKPAVIVTINTGKARYTLGEIFGSQPNIRSAAHEIEGR
;
A
#
# COMPACT_ATOMS: atom_id res chain seq x y z
N MET A 1 19.81 -36.08 -32.57
CA MET A 1 18.55 -36.02 -31.79
C MET A 1 18.74 -35.52 -30.36
N LYS A 2 19.60 -36.12 -29.52
CA LYS A 2 19.78 -35.67 -28.12
C LYS A 2 20.20 -34.20 -27.98
N ALA A 3 21.21 -33.75 -28.73
CA ALA A 3 21.65 -32.35 -28.71
C ALA A 3 20.57 -31.33 -29.12
N PHE A 4 19.71 -31.71 -30.05
CA PHE A 4 18.58 -30.88 -30.49
C PHE A 4 17.51 -30.74 -29.40
N LEU A 5 17.17 -31.86 -28.73
CA LEU A 5 16.26 -31.86 -27.57
C LEU A 5 16.80 -30.99 -26.42
N PHE A 6 18.10 -31.08 -26.13
CA PHE A 6 18.75 -30.22 -25.14
C PHE A 6 18.70 -28.73 -25.52
N GLY A 7 18.88 -28.40 -26.79
CA GLY A 7 18.77 -27.02 -27.28
C GLY A 7 17.36 -26.45 -27.09
N ILE A 8 16.32 -27.22 -27.43
CA ILE A 8 14.92 -26.81 -27.22
C ILE A 8 14.62 -26.65 -25.72
N ALA A 9 15.06 -27.59 -24.89
CA ALA A 9 14.84 -27.51 -23.44
C ALA A 9 15.52 -26.27 -22.83
N ALA A 10 16.76 -25.98 -23.23
CA ALA A 10 17.48 -24.79 -22.78
C ALA A 10 16.78 -23.49 -23.23
N PHE A 11 16.25 -23.47 -24.46
CA PHE A 11 15.51 -22.33 -24.98
C PHE A 11 14.22 -22.08 -24.19
N ILE A 12 13.41 -23.11 -23.95
CA ILE A 12 12.18 -23.00 -23.16
C ILE A 12 12.50 -22.54 -21.74
N PHE A 13 13.53 -23.12 -21.12
CA PHE A 13 13.97 -22.72 -19.79
C PHE A 13 14.38 -21.24 -19.75
N SER A 14 15.14 -20.78 -20.75
CA SER A 14 15.55 -19.38 -20.85
C SER A 14 14.36 -18.42 -21.01
N MET A 15 13.33 -18.81 -21.77
CA MET A 15 12.09 -18.04 -21.89
C MET A 15 11.34 -17.96 -20.56
N LEU A 16 11.25 -19.07 -19.81
CA LEU A 16 10.57 -19.08 -18.50
C LEU A 16 11.29 -18.17 -17.50
N VAL A 17 12.62 -18.20 -17.47
CA VAL A 17 13.42 -17.32 -16.62
C VAL A 17 13.24 -15.86 -17.02
N TRP A 18 13.27 -15.57 -18.33
CA TRP A 18 13.05 -14.21 -18.83
C TRP A 18 11.67 -13.67 -18.47
N LEU A 19 10.62 -14.48 -18.64
CA LEU A 19 9.25 -14.14 -18.28
C LEU A 19 9.11 -13.86 -16.78
N PHE A 20 9.71 -14.72 -15.94
CA PHE A 20 9.74 -14.51 -14.48
C PHE A 20 10.46 -13.20 -14.12
N CYS A 21 11.61 -12.93 -14.72
CA CYS A 21 12.35 -11.69 -14.48
C CYS A 21 11.54 -10.45 -14.92
N HIS A 22 10.85 -10.53 -16.05
CA HIS A 22 9.97 -9.47 -16.53
C HIS A 22 8.85 -9.19 -15.53
N ASP A 23 8.10 -10.21 -15.12
CA ASP A 23 7.00 -10.09 -14.16
C ASP A 23 7.49 -9.62 -12.79
N TYR A 24 8.66 -10.10 -12.34
CA TYR A 24 9.27 -9.67 -11.08
C TYR A 24 9.64 -8.18 -11.10
N ASN A 25 10.28 -7.72 -12.17
CA ASN A 25 10.65 -6.31 -12.30
C ASN A 25 9.40 -5.42 -12.35
N LEU A 26 8.36 -5.88 -13.05
CA LEU A 26 7.10 -5.15 -13.16
C LEU A 26 6.40 -5.09 -11.79
N ASN A 27 6.31 -6.21 -11.07
CA ASN A 27 5.81 -6.23 -9.68
C ASN A 27 6.60 -5.27 -8.78
N HIS A 28 7.93 -5.27 -8.88
CA HIS A 28 8.78 -4.39 -8.06
C HIS A 28 8.47 -2.91 -8.30
N ILE A 29 8.25 -2.49 -9.55
CA ILE A 29 7.87 -1.10 -9.88
C ILE A 29 6.53 -0.73 -9.23
N TYR A 30 5.50 -1.55 -9.41
CA TYR A 30 4.18 -1.27 -8.84
C TYR A 30 4.16 -1.39 -7.31
N TYR A 31 5.01 -2.22 -6.73
CA TYR A 31 5.17 -2.32 -5.30
C TYR A 31 5.83 -1.08 -4.68
N MET A 32 6.73 -0.41 -5.41
CA MET A 32 7.24 0.90 -5.03
C MET A 32 6.18 1.99 -5.17
N GLN A 33 5.37 1.96 -6.23
CA GLN A 33 4.21 2.86 -6.37
C GLN A 33 3.21 2.69 -5.22
N LEU A 34 2.97 1.45 -4.78
CA LEU A 34 2.09 1.14 -3.66
C LEU A 34 2.62 1.76 -2.35
N ARG A 35 3.93 1.77 -2.14
CA ARG A 35 4.54 2.46 -1.00
C ARG A 35 4.24 3.95 -1.05
N THR A 36 4.45 4.60 -2.20
CA THR A 36 4.14 6.02 -2.36
C THR A 36 2.64 6.27 -2.17
N ALA A 37 1.77 5.39 -2.65
CA ALA A 37 0.33 5.51 -2.43
C ALA A 37 -0.05 5.43 -0.94
N ALA A 38 0.59 4.56 -0.16
CA ALA A 38 0.39 4.50 1.28
C ALA A 38 0.85 5.80 1.97
N GLU A 39 2.03 6.32 1.59
CA GLU A 39 2.60 7.56 2.13
C GLU A 39 1.67 8.75 1.82
N GLU A 40 1.30 8.96 0.57
CA GLU A 40 0.40 10.05 0.14
C GLU A 40 -1.00 9.91 0.75
N ALA A 41 -1.53 8.69 0.90
CA ALA A 41 -2.80 8.47 1.57
C ALA A 41 -2.74 8.87 3.05
N SER A 42 -1.65 8.53 3.75
CA SER A 42 -1.46 8.91 5.15
C SER A 42 -1.34 10.43 5.33
N ILE A 43 -0.64 11.11 4.42
CA ILE A 43 -0.52 12.57 4.39
C ILE A 43 -1.88 13.20 4.13
N ALA A 44 -2.59 12.74 3.08
CA ALA A 44 -3.89 13.29 2.69
C ALA A 44 -4.91 13.19 3.84
N ALA A 45 -4.91 12.09 4.57
CA ALA A 45 -5.77 11.91 5.74
C ALA A 45 -5.41 12.86 6.89
N ALA A 46 -4.11 13.06 7.14
CA ALA A 46 -3.62 13.89 8.23
C ALA A 46 -3.95 15.38 8.05
N VAL A 47 -4.19 15.85 6.82
CA VAL A 47 -4.58 17.24 6.55
C VAL A 47 -5.96 17.58 7.14
N PHE A 48 -6.83 16.59 7.37
CA PHE A 48 -8.17 16.82 7.88
C PHE A 48 -8.20 16.82 9.42
N THR A 49 -7.87 17.95 10.00
CA THR A 49 -7.97 18.24 11.44
C THR A 49 -9.27 18.97 11.79
N ASP A 50 -9.74 18.82 13.03
CA ASP A 50 -10.86 19.63 13.54
C ASP A 50 -10.38 21.07 13.83
N PRO A 51 -10.93 22.09 13.14
CA PRO A 51 -10.50 23.48 13.32
C PRO A 51 -10.77 24.06 14.70
N LEU A 52 -11.69 23.49 15.48
CA LEU A 52 -11.98 23.94 16.84
C LEU A 52 -10.93 23.44 17.81
N GLU A 53 -10.59 22.16 17.72
CA GLU A 53 -9.55 21.52 18.54
C GLU A 53 -8.17 22.12 18.23
N GLU A 54 -7.90 22.42 16.96
CA GLU A 54 -6.65 23.06 16.54
C GLU A 54 -6.46 24.45 17.16
N LYS A 55 -7.55 25.22 17.36
CA LYS A 55 -7.50 26.51 18.06
C LYS A 55 -7.19 26.38 19.55
N GLU A 56 -7.52 25.23 20.14
CA GLU A 56 -7.19 24.90 21.53
C GLU A 56 -5.77 24.31 21.66
N GLY A 57 -5.04 24.19 20.55
CA GLY A 57 -3.70 23.62 20.51
C GLY A 57 -3.66 22.10 20.53
N ARG A 58 -4.80 21.44 20.25
CA ARG A 58 -4.90 19.97 20.13
C ARG A 58 -5.06 19.58 18.67
N ILE A 59 -4.41 18.50 18.27
CA ILE A 59 -4.61 17.92 16.94
C ILE A 59 -5.57 16.74 17.11
N VAL A 60 -6.77 16.87 16.54
CA VAL A 60 -7.80 15.82 16.47
C VAL A 60 -8.18 15.62 15.02
N PHE A 61 -8.15 14.39 14.54
CA PHE A 61 -8.41 14.08 13.14
C PHE A 61 -9.90 13.87 12.88
N ASN A 62 -10.39 14.43 11.77
CA ASN A 62 -11.69 14.06 11.24
C ASN A 62 -11.55 12.76 10.43
N SER A 63 -11.79 11.62 11.08
CA SER A 63 -11.67 10.30 10.46
C SER A 63 -12.56 10.13 9.22
N GLU A 64 -13.77 10.70 9.18
CA GLU A 64 -14.67 10.57 8.04
C GLU A 64 -14.10 11.25 6.78
N GLU A 65 -13.67 12.50 6.90
CA GLU A 65 -13.05 13.23 5.80
C GLU A 65 -11.68 12.65 5.43
N GLY A 66 -10.89 12.20 6.42
CA GLY A 66 -9.64 11.50 6.19
C GLY A 66 -9.83 10.22 5.38
N HIS A 67 -10.86 9.41 5.68
CA HIS A 67 -11.19 8.22 4.89
C HIS A 67 -11.62 8.54 3.46
N LYS A 68 -12.35 9.64 3.23
CA LYS A 68 -12.69 10.09 1.87
C LYS A 68 -11.46 10.50 1.08
N ALA A 69 -10.54 11.23 1.71
CA ALA A 69 -9.29 11.65 1.10
C ALA A 69 -8.38 10.46 0.73
N ILE A 70 -8.29 9.47 1.62
CA ILE A 70 -7.56 8.22 1.31
C ILE A 70 -8.14 7.54 0.08
N ARG A 71 -9.47 7.40 -0.02
CA ARG A 71 -10.10 6.76 -1.20
C ARG A 71 -9.80 7.52 -2.47
N ALA A 72 -9.95 8.84 -2.48
CA ALA A 72 -9.64 9.67 -3.65
C ALA A 72 -8.16 9.52 -4.07
N MET A 73 -7.25 9.41 -3.11
CA MET A 73 -5.83 9.17 -3.39
C MET A 73 -5.60 7.79 -4.01
N LEU A 74 -6.23 6.75 -3.45
CA LEU A 74 -6.13 5.38 -3.97
C LEU A 74 -6.72 5.24 -5.39
N GLU A 75 -7.88 5.84 -5.64
CA GLU A 75 -8.52 5.89 -6.95
C GLU A 75 -7.57 6.45 -8.01
N THR A 76 -6.90 7.56 -7.68
CA THR A 76 -6.00 8.25 -8.59
C THR A 76 -4.70 7.46 -8.81
N MET A 77 -4.06 7.00 -7.73
CA MET A 77 -2.72 6.40 -7.80
C MET A 77 -2.74 4.94 -8.25
N LEU A 78 -3.75 4.17 -7.83
CA LEU A 78 -3.87 2.74 -8.12
C LEU A 78 -4.85 2.43 -9.25
N LYS A 79 -5.46 3.47 -9.84
CA LYS A 79 -6.45 3.39 -10.93
C LYS A 79 -7.61 2.46 -10.56
N THR A 80 -8.32 2.80 -9.49
CA THR A 80 -9.50 2.05 -9.05
C THR A 80 -10.78 2.86 -9.24
N ASP A 81 -11.91 2.17 -9.20
CA ASP A 81 -13.23 2.80 -9.02
C ASP A 81 -13.44 3.25 -7.56
N SER A 82 -14.62 3.83 -7.30
CA SER A 82 -15.05 4.29 -5.96
C SER A 82 -15.18 3.17 -4.93
N ASP A 83 -15.30 1.93 -5.39
CA ASP A 83 -15.38 0.74 -4.55
C ASP A 83 -14.02 0.06 -4.36
N LEU A 84 -12.94 0.67 -4.86
CA LEU A 84 -11.56 0.17 -4.85
C LEU A 84 -11.36 -1.12 -5.66
N ASN A 85 -12.19 -1.34 -6.67
CA ASN A 85 -11.94 -2.35 -7.69
C ASN A 85 -11.00 -1.77 -8.76
N PRO A 86 -9.94 -2.49 -9.15
CA PRO A 86 -9.04 -2.05 -10.21
C PRO A 86 -9.75 -1.84 -11.55
N LEU A 87 -9.49 -0.70 -12.21
CA LEU A 87 -9.99 -0.38 -13.55
C LEU A 87 -9.11 -1.02 -14.64
N GLU A 88 -9.62 -1.00 -15.88
CA GLU A 88 -8.84 -1.40 -17.05
C GLU A 88 -7.56 -0.54 -17.16
N GLY A 89 -6.39 -1.20 -17.12
CA GLY A 89 -5.09 -0.54 -17.12
C GLY A 89 -4.47 -0.31 -15.73
N SER A 90 -5.11 -0.78 -14.65
CA SER A 90 -4.42 -1.02 -13.38
C SER A 90 -3.55 -2.28 -13.46
N TYR A 91 -2.46 -2.29 -12.70
CA TYR A 91 -1.65 -3.50 -12.52
C TYR A 91 -2.34 -4.52 -11.60
N TRP A 92 -3.03 -4.01 -10.59
CA TRP A 92 -3.68 -4.81 -9.57
C TRP A 92 -4.92 -5.50 -10.14
N GLN A 93 -5.17 -6.72 -9.70
CA GLN A 93 -6.28 -7.54 -10.18
C GLN A 93 -7.34 -7.77 -9.11
N ASP A 94 -6.89 -7.82 -7.86
CA ASP A 94 -7.77 -8.04 -6.72
C ASP A 94 -8.33 -6.70 -6.22
N LYS A 95 -9.50 -6.77 -5.58
CA LYS A 95 -10.09 -5.64 -4.89
C LYS A 95 -9.13 -5.12 -3.82
N ILE A 96 -8.81 -3.82 -3.89
CA ILE A 96 -7.88 -3.18 -2.97
C ILE A 96 -8.59 -2.96 -1.64
N LYS A 97 -7.92 -3.31 -0.55
CA LYS A 97 -8.38 -3.07 0.82
C LYS A 97 -7.41 -2.13 1.51
N TYR A 98 -7.93 -1.28 2.38
CA TYR A 98 -7.09 -0.44 3.22
C TYR A 98 -7.64 -0.36 4.63
N THR A 99 -6.72 -0.15 5.57
CA THR A 99 -7.01 0.12 6.97
C THR A 99 -6.28 1.39 7.36
N ALA A 100 -6.97 2.33 8.00
CA ALA A 100 -6.38 3.56 8.49
C ALA A 100 -6.49 3.61 10.02
N TYR A 101 -5.40 4.04 10.66
CA TYR A 101 -5.32 4.21 12.10
C TYR A 101 -5.00 5.67 12.40
N PHE A 102 -5.89 6.32 13.15
CA PHE A 102 -5.77 7.72 13.55
C PHE A 102 -5.35 7.77 15.01
N PHE A 103 -4.14 8.25 15.28
CA PHE A 103 -3.64 8.53 16.61
C PHE A 103 -3.64 10.03 16.80
N ASP A 104 -4.44 10.54 17.73
CA ASP A 104 -4.59 11.96 17.97
C ASP A 104 -4.61 12.29 19.47
N ASP A 105 -4.66 13.58 19.81
CA ASP A 105 -4.60 14.02 21.22
C ASP A 105 -5.85 13.63 22.02
N SER A 106 -6.94 13.22 21.36
CA SER A 106 -8.17 12.79 22.02
C SER A 106 -8.11 11.33 22.48
N ASN A 107 -7.32 10.50 21.80
CA ASN A 107 -7.37 9.05 21.94
C ASN A 107 -6.01 8.41 22.31
N THR A 108 -4.92 9.19 22.33
CA THR A 108 -3.56 8.66 22.49
C THR A 108 -2.73 9.49 23.45
N VAL A 109 -2.00 8.77 24.32
CA VAL A 109 -0.90 9.32 25.12
C VAL A 109 0.40 8.92 24.44
N TYR A 110 1.23 9.91 24.09
CA TYR A 110 2.48 9.69 23.38
C TYR A 110 3.67 9.55 24.34
N PRO A 111 4.70 8.75 23.99
CA PRO A 111 4.80 7.92 22.78
C PRO A 111 3.99 6.60 22.89
N LYS A 112 3.54 6.07 21.75
CA LYS A 112 2.79 4.82 21.63
C LYS A 112 3.42 3.90 20.58
N ALA A 113 3.74 2.67 20.99
CA ALA A 113 4.17 1.66 20.04
C ALA A 113 2.97 1.13 19.23
N PHE A 114 3.08 1.17 17.91
CA PHE A 114 2.14 0.58 16.98
C PHE A 114 2.79 -0.62 16.29
N THR A 115 2.02 -1.69 16.12
CA THR A 115 2.37 -2.81 15.26
C THR A 115 1.18 -3.14 14.37
N ASP A 116 1.40 -3.05 13.07
CA ASP A 116 0.40 -3.41 12.08
C ASP A 116 0.09 -4.90 12.16
N PRO A 117 -1.17 -5.32 12.34
CA PRO A 117 -1.54 -6.72 12.44
C PRO A 117 -1.37 -7.49 11.12
N GLU A 118 -1.43 -6.82 9.97
CA GLU A 118 -1.31 -7.45 8.65
C GLU A 118 0.15 -7.59 8.20
N THR A 119 0.97 -6.56 8.44
CA THR A 119 2.36 -6.53 7.93
C THR A 119 3.42 -6.76 8.99
N GLY A 120 3.07 -6.68 10.28
CA GLY A 120 4.04 -6.62 11.37
C GLY A 120 4.87 -5.34 11.39
N TYR A 121 4.50 -4.32 10.59
CA TYR A 121 5.18 -3.02 10.56
C TYR A 121 5.13 -2.37 11.93
N LYS A 122 6.30 -2.05 12.47
CA LYS A 122 6.45 -1.41 13.77
C LYS A 122 6.73 0.06 13.59
N PHE A 123 5.96 0.90 14.28
CA PHE A 123 6.12 2.33 14.28
C PHE A 123 5.94 2.87 15.69
N GLU A 124 6.83 3.76 16.12
CA GLU A 124 6.68 4.44 17.40
C GLU A 124 6.03 5.79 17.14
N VAL A 125 4.75 5.90 17.48
CA VAL A 125 3.97 7.12 17.33
C VAL A 125 4.37 8.08 18.44
N LYS A 126 5.05 9.18 18.09
CA LYS A 126 5.53 10.20 19.04
C LYS A 126 4.65 11.43 19.09
N LYS A 127 3.87 11.65 18.04
CA LYS A 127 2.97 12.79 17.84
C LYS A 127 1.70 12.32 17.13
N PRO A 128 0.65 13.15 17.06
CA PRO A 128 -0.53 12.87 16.25
C PRO A 128 -0.17 12.40 14.85
N ALA A 129 -0.65 11.21 14.49
CA ALA A 129 -0.23 10.52 13.30
C ALA A 129 -1.36 9.72 12.66
N VAL A 130 -1.30 9.61 11.34
CA VAL A 130 -2.16 8.71 10.58
C VAL A 130 -1.30 7.62 9.97
N ILE A 131 -1.69 6.36 10.19
CA ILE A 131 -1.04 5.18 9.62
C ILE A 131 -2.02 4.52 8.66
N VAL A 132 -1.61 4.31 7.42
CA VAL A 132 -2.42 3.67 6.39
C VAL A 132 -1.74 2.41 5.90
N THR A 133 -2.50 1.31 5.91
CA THR A 133 -2.11 0.01 5.40
C THR A 133 -2.96 -0.31 4.18
N ILE A 134 -2.33 -0.63 3.06
CA ILE A 134 -2.99 -0.97 1.80
C ILE A 134 -2.60 -2.39 1.41
N ASN A 135 -3.59 -3.21 1.09
CA ASN A 135 -3.46 -4.56 0.57
C ASN A 135 -4.03 -4.60 -0.85
N THR A 136 -3.16 -4.84 -1.83
CA THR A 136 -3.56 -4.90 -3.26
C THR A 136 -3.71 -6.32 -3.78
N GLY A 137 -3.71 -7.32 -2.89
CA GLY A 137 -3.78 -8.72 -3.26
C GLY A 137 -2.51 -9.20 -3.96
N LYS A 138 -2.63 -10.22 -4.81
CA LYS A 138 -1.47 -10.90 -5.38
C LYS A 138 -0.86 -10.14 -6.54
N ALA A 139 0.45 -10.32 -6.71
CA ALA A 139 1.16 -9.83 -7.88
C ALA A 139 0.75 -10.62 -9.12
N ARG A 140 0.69 -9.94 -10.25
CA ARG A 140 0.42 -10.56 -11.55
C ARG A 140 1.69 -11.23 -12.07
N TYR A 141 1.85 -12.51 -11.73
CA TYR A 141 2.87 -13.38 -12.30
C TYR A 141 2.23 -14.34 -13.30
N THR A 142 2.80 -14.45 -14.50
CA THR A 142 2.34 -15.36 -15.55
C THR A 142 2.46 -16.83 -15.12
N LEU A 143 3.42 -17.13 -14.23
CA LEU A 143 3.63 -18.45 -13.63
C LEU A 143 3.24 -18.46 -12.13
N GLY A 144 2.28 -17.61 -11.74
CA GLY A 144 1.94 -17.35 -10.34
C GLY A 144 1.49 -18.57 -9.53
N GLU A 145 0.87 -19.57 -10.17
CA GLU A 145 0.47 -20.83 -9.52
C GLU A 145 1.68 -21.70 -9.11
N ILE A 146 2.79 -21.60 -9.83
CA ILE A 146 4.01 -22.38 -9.57
C ILE A 146 4.84 -21.71 -8.46
N PHE A 147 4.91 -20.38 -8.48
CA PHE A 147 5.81 -19.64 -7.60
C PHE A 147 5.16 -19.09 -6.33
N GLY A 148 3.83 -19.26 -6.16
CA GLY A 148 3.12 -18.86 -4.94
C GLY A 148 3.29 -17.37 -4.63
N SER A 149 2.50 -16.51 -5.25
CA SER A 149 2.51 -15.07 -4.93
C SER A 149 1.88 -14.81 -3.56
N GLN A 150 2.66 -14.26 -2.64
CA GLN A 150 2.15 -13.58 -1.45
C GLN A 150 1.42 -12.29 -1.86
N PRO A 151 0.48 -11.78 -1.05
CA PRO A 151 -0.14 -10.49 -1.30
C PRO A 151 0.85 -9.35 -1.11
N ASN A 152 0.72 -8.31 -1.92
CA ASN A 152 1.45 -7.07 -1.77
C ASN A 152 0.72 -6.17 -0.79
N ILE A 153 1.29 -6.05 0.41
CA ILE A 153 0.77 -5.19 1.47
C ILE A 153 1.84 -4.17 1.84
N ARG A 154 1.42 -2.91 2.02
CA ARG A 154 2.29 -1.81 2.45
C ARG A 154 1.61 -0.97 3.50
N SER A 155 2.39 -0.56 4.48
CA SER A 155 1.98 0.36 5.53
C SER A 155 2.87 1.59 5.49
N ALA A 156 2.29 2.77 5.67
CA ALA A 156 3.00 4.03 5.81
C ALA A 156 2.39 4.84 6.95
N ALA A 157 3.21 5.65 7.59
CA ALA A 157 2.81 6.51 8.69
C ALA A 157 3.22 7.94 8.38
N HIS A 158 2.34 8.89 8.71
CA HIS A 158 2.63 10.31 8.68
C HIS A 158 2.33 10.92 10.04
N GLU A 159 3.35 11.49 10.68
CA GLU A 159 3.21 12.25 11.93
C GLU A 159 3.14 13.74 11.60
N ILE A 160 2.23 14.46 12.25
CA ILE A 160 2.19 15.92 12.16
C ILE A 160 3.21 16.48 13.14
N GLU A 161 4.17 17.24 12.60
CA GLU A 161 4.95 18.14 13.42
C GLU A 161 4.11 19.38 13.69
N GLY A 162 3.70 19.57 14.95
CA GLY A 162 3.06 20.80 15.40
C GLY A 162 3.88 22.01 14.95
N ARG A 163 3.19 22.98 14.33
CA ARG A 163 3.77 24.25 13.91
C ARG A 163 4.18 25.12 15.09
#